data_AF-A0A671WNH3-F1
#
_entry.id   AF-A0A671WNH3-F1
#
_cell.length_a   1.000
_cell.length_b   1.000
_cell.length_c   1.000
_cell.angle_alpha   90.00
_cell.angle_beta   90.00
_cell.angle_gamma   90.00
#
_symmetry.space_group_name_H-M   'P 1'
#
loop_
_entity.id
_entity.type
_entity.pdbx_description
1 polymer ?
#
loop_
_entity_poly.entity_id
_entity_poly.type
_entity_poly.pdbx_seq_one_letter_code
_entity_poly.pdbx_strand_id
1 'polypeptide(L)'
;LILQVRVRALILQVRALILQVRALILQVRASDSTGPSSDSTGPSPDSTGPSSDSTGPSSDSTGPSPDSTGPSSDSTGPSSDSTGPSPDSTGPGPDSTGPSSDSTGPSSDSTGPGSDSTGLSPDSTGPSSDSTGPSSDSTGPSSDSTGLSPDSTGPSPDSTGPSLSPDSTGPSSGSTGPSPDSTGPSSDSTGPSSDSTGPGPDSTGPSSDSTGPSSDSTGPSSDSTGPSSDSTGLSPDSTGPSPDSTGPSPDSTGPSPDSTGPSSGSTGPSSDSTGPSSGPDSTGPSSDSTGPSSDSTGPSPDSTGPSSDSTGPSSDSTGPSPDSTGPSSDSTGPGSDSTGPSSDSTGPSSDSTGPSSDSTGPSPDSTGPSSDSTGPGSDSTGPSSDSTGPSPDSTGPGSDSTGPSSDSTGPSPDSTGPSSDSTGPSSDSTDDDDVHIVLTASYSWKCKTILNISVESKMIQSCC
;
A
#
# COMPACT_ATOMS: atom_id res chain seq x y z
N LEU A 1 -36.00 73.55 -73.85
CA LEU A 1 -34.75 72.80 -73.54
C LEU A 1 -34.62 72.49 -72.04
N ILE A 2 -34.59 73.50 -71.16
CA ILE A 2 -34.41 73.33 -69.69
C ILE A 2 -35.47 72.38 -69.07
N LEU A 3 -36.74 72.53 -69.46
CA LEU A 3 -37.81 71.65 -68.98
C LEU A 3 -37.60 70.18 -69.40
N GLN A 4 -37.17 69.93 -70.64
CA GLN A 4 -36.88 68.57 -71.09
C GLN A 4 -35.67 67.95 -70.38
N VAL A 5 -34.66 68.75 -70.05
CA VAL A 5 -33.50 68.29 -69.27
C VAL A 5 -33.93 67.92 -67.84
N ARG A 6 -34.76 68.76 -67.20
CA ARG A 6 -35.30 68.47 -65.85
C ARG A 6 -36.22 67.25 -65.82
N VAL A 7 -37.07 67.07 -66.82
CA VAL A 7 -37.93 65.88 -66.94
C VAL A 7 -37.10 64.62 -67.13
N ARG A 8 -36.05 64.66 -67.97
CA ARG A 8 -35.13 63.52 -68.12
C ARG A 8 -34.37 63.21 -66.82
N ALA A 9 -33.92 64.22 -66.09
CA ALA A 9 -33.25 64.04 -64.80
C ALA A 9 -34.18 63.41 -63.75
N LEU A 10 -35.45 63.85 -63.69
CA LEU A 10 -36.46 63.27 -62.81
C LEU A 10 -36.77 61.81 -63.16
N ILE A 11 -36.89 61.48 -64.45
CA ILE A 11 -37.09 60.10 -64.91
C ILE A 11 -35.90 59.21 -64.52
N LEU A 12 -34.66 59.72 -64.61
CA LEU A 12 -33.47 58.99 -64.17
C LEU A 12 -33.46 58.79 -62.64
N GLN A 13 -33.84 59.79 -61.85
CA GLN A 13 -33.97 59.66 -60.40
C GLN A 13 -35.05 58.65 -60.00
N VAL A 14 -36.22 58.68 -60.64
CA VAL A 14 -37.29 57.71 -60.38
C VAL A 14 -36.86 56.29 -60.79
N ARG A 15 -36.16 56.13 -61.92
CA ARG A 15 -35.59 54.83 -62.30
C ARG A 15 -34.55 54.33 -61.32
N ALA A 16 -33.67 55.21 -60.83
CA ALA A 16 -32.69 54.86 -59.80
C ALA A 16 -33.38 54.44 -58.49
N LEU A 17 -34.43 55.16 -58.07
CA LEU A 17 -35.23 54.82 -56.89
C LEU A 17 -35.96 53.47 -57.07
N ILE A 18 -36.56 53.21 -58.24
CA ILE A 18 -37.21 51.91 -58.53
C ILE A 18 -36.18 50.78 -58.51
N LEU A 19 -34.97 50.99 -59.01
CA LEU A 19 -33.88 50.01 -58.94
C LEU A 19 -33.43 49.77 -57.49
N GLN A 20 -33.32 50.82 -56.67
CA GLN A 20 -33.02 50.70 -55.25
C GLN A 20 -34.11 49.95 -54.49
N VAL A 21 -35.39 50.27 -54.73
CA VAL A 21 -36.53 49.56 -54.11
C VAL A 21 -36.59 48.11 -54.57
N ARG A 22 -36.32 47.82 -55.85
CA ARG A 22 -36.23 46.43 -56.35
C ARG A 22 -35.07 45.67 -55.72
N ALA A 23 -33.90 46.30 -55.58
CA ALA A 23 -32.75 45.69 -54.91
C ALA A 23 -33.07 45.40 -53.44
N LEU A 24 -33.75 46.30 -52.74
CA LEU A 24 -34.19 46.11 -51.36
C LEU A 24 -35.22 44.97 -51.23
N ILE A 25 -36.23 44.92 -52.12
CA ILE A 25 -37.22 43.83 -52.15
C ILE A 25 -36.54 42.48 -52.45
N LEU A 26 -35.53 42.45 -53.32
CA LEU A 26 -34.76 41.24 -53.59
C LEU A 26 -33.88 40.83 -52.41
N GLN A 27 -33.30 41.77 -51.66
CA GLN A 27 -32.57 41.48 -50.42
C GLN A 27 -33.50 40.88 -49.36
N VAL A 28 -34.68 41.48 -49.12
CA VAL A 28 -35.66 40.97 -48.14
C VAL A 28 -36.20 39.59 -48.52
N ARG A 29 -36.40 39.32 -49.82
CA ARG A 29 -36.84 37.99 -50.29
C ARG A 29 -35.74 36.92 -50.27
N ALA A 30 -34.47 37.32 -50.20
CA ALA A 30 -33.38 36.39 -49.99
C ALA A 30 -33.17 36.08 -48.50
N SER A 31 -33.72 36.92 -47.60
CA SER A 31 -33.62 36.74 -46.16
C SER A 31 -34.62 35.72 -45.61
N ASP A 32 -35.87 35.69 -46.07
CA ASP A 32 -36.88 34.72 -45.57
C ASP A 32 -37.36 33.79 -46.68
N SER A 33 -37.34 32.48 -46.43
CA SER A 33 -37.77 31.44 -47.38
C SER A 33 -38.63 30.38 -46.71
N THR A 34 -39.80 30.07 -47.28
CA THR A 34 -40.72 29.03 -46.79
C THR A 34 -41.15 28.10 -47.93
N GLY A 35 -41.09 26.79 -47.71
CA GLY A 35 -41.34 25.82 -48.78
C GLY A 35 -40.65 24.46 -48.58
N PRO A 36 -40.87 23.49 -49.48
CA PRO A 36 -40.25 22.16 -49.41
C PRO A 36 -38.72 22.14 -49.64
N SER A 37 -38.17 23.25 -50.14
CA SER A 37 -36.74 23.44 -50.42
C SER A 37 -36.48 24.94 -50.32
N SER A 38 -36.24 25.40 -49.10
CA SER A 38 -36.10 26.82 -48.76
C SER A 38 -34.60 27.11 -48.62
N ASP A 39 -34.08 28.03 -49.43
CA ASP A 39 -32.69 28.51 -49.34
C ASP A 39 -32.74 30.02 -49.09
N SER A 40 -32.11 30.48 -48.01
CA SER A 40 -32.04 31.88 -47.58
C SER A 40 -30.59 32.30 -47.40
N THR A 41 -30.21 33.46 -47.94
CA THR A 41 -28.86 34.04 -47.75
C THR A 41 -28.96 35.51 -47.33
N GLY A 42 -28.20 35.91 -46.33
CA GLY A 42 -28.28 37.28 -45.83
C GLY A 42 -27.56 37.53 -44.51
N PRO A 43 -27.67 38.75 -43.93
CA PRO A 43 -27.15 39.06 -42.60
C PRO A 43 -27.89 38.32 -41.48
N SER A 44 -29.18 38.01 -41.69
CA SER A 44 -30.05 37.29 -40.75
C SER A 44 -31.10 36.49 -41.53
N PRO A 45 -30.72 35.42 -42.25
CA PRO A 45 -31.64 34.62 -43.03
C PRO A 45 -32.46 33.65 -42.17
N ASP A 46 -33.75 33.46 -42.49
CA ASP A 46 -34.68 32.49 -41.91
C ASP A 46 -35.19 31.55 -43.02
N SER A 47 -35.09 30.24 -42.79
CA SER A 47 -35.52 29.22 -43.73
C SER A 47 -36.41 28.16 -43.06
N THR A 48 -37.68 28.06 -43.45
CA THR A 48 -38.62 27.06 -42.90
C THR A 48 -39.05 26.04 -43.97
N GLY A 49 -38.88 24.75 -43.69
CA GLY A 49 -39.08 23.71 -44.70
C GLY A 49 -38.43 22.37 -44.41
N PRO A 50 -38.86 21.26 -45.05
CA PRO A 50 -38.26 19.94 -44.92
C PRO A 50 -36.86 19.74 -45.52
N SER A 51 -36.26 20.81 -46.03
CA SER A 51 -34.87 20.89 -46.50
C SER A 51 -34.57 22.39 -46.55
N SER A 52 -34.41 22.98 -45.36
CA SER A 52 -34.11 24.40 -45.18
C SER A 52 -32.60 24.60 -45.12
N ASP A 53 -32.07 25.52 -45.92
CA ASP A 53 -30.68 25.98 -45.88
C ASP A 53 -30.69 27.50 -45.62
N SER A 54 -29.83 27.96 -44.71
CA SER A 54 -29.72 29.36 -44.31
C SER A 54 -28.25 29.77 -44.12
N THR A 55 -27.71 30.64 -44.98
CA THR A 55 -26.30 31.07 -44.91
C THR A 55 -26.15 32.56 -44.56
N GLY A 56 -25.50 32.87 -43.44
CA GLY A 56 -25.46 34.23 -42.88
C GLY A 56 -24.87 34.34 -41.46
N PRO A 57 -24.50 35.55 -41.00
CA PRO A 57 -24.04 35.85 -39.64
C PRO A 57 -25.04 35.62 -38.49
N SER A 58 -26.29 35.26 -38.79
CA SER A 58 -27.36 34.99 -37.83
C SER A 58 -28.43 34.17 -38.56
N SER A 59 -28.02 33.02 -39.09
CA SER A 59 -28.88 32.12 -39.86
C SER A 59 -29.79 31.30 -38.94
N ASP A 60 -31.07 31.18 -39.30
CA ASP A 60 -32.02 30.25 -38.67
C ASP A 60 -32.61 29.32 -39.74
N SER A 61 -32.60 28.02 -39.49
CA SER A 61 -33.24 27.00 -40.32
C SER A 61 -34.11 26.07 -39.45
N THR A 62 -35.39 25.93 -39.81
CA THR A 62 -36.32 25.03 -39.11
C THR A 62 -36.94 24.02 -40.08
N GLY A 63 -36.86 22.72 -39.76
CA GLY A 63 -37.28 21.66 -40.68
C GLY A 63 -36.99 20.24 -40.21
N PRO A 64 -37.40 19.19 -40.94
CA PRO A 64 -36.65 17.94 -40.95
C PRO A 64 -35.39 18.12 -41.79
N SER A 65 -34.21 17.92 -41.19
CA SER A 65 -32.89 18.16 -41.78
C SER A 65 -32.59 19.61 -42.21
N PRO A 66 -32.72 20.60 -41.31
CA PRO A 66 -32.26 21.98 -41.55
C PRO A 66 -30.73 22.08 -41.53
N ASP A 67 -30.17 22.98 -42.33
CA ASP A 67 -28.76 23.38 -42.37
C ASP A 67 -28.66 24.90 -42.17
N SER A 68 -27.81 25.35 -41.25
CA SER A 68 -27.51 26.77 -41.04
C SER A 68 -26.00 26.99 -40.99
N THR A 69 -25.49 27.89 -41.83
CA THR A 69 -24.05 28.21 -41.91
C THR A 69 -23.74 29.67 -41.63
N GLY A 70 -22.79 29.90 -40.71
CA GLY A 70 -22.25 31.20 -40.34
C GLY A 70 -22.15 31.41 -38.83
N PRO A 71 -21.61 32.57 -38.38
CA PRO A 71 -21.63 32.95 -36.97
C PRO A 71 -23.05 32.86 -36.39
N SER A 72 -23.20 32.34 -35.17
CA SER A 72 -24.50 32.27 -34.47
C SER A 72 -25.61 31.69 -35.36
N SER A 73 -25.35 30.52 -35.92
CA SER A 73 -26.29 29.76 -36.75
C SER A 73 -27.12 28.82 -35.91
N ASP A 74 -28.44 28.85 -36.10
CA ASP A 74 -29.41 28.03 -35.36
C ASP A 74 -30.13 27.07 -36.33
N SER A 75 -30.21 25.79 -35.97
CA SER A 75 -30.93 24.77 -36.75
C SER A 75 -31.85 23.93 -35.85
N THR A 76 -33.16 23.95 -36.10
CA THR A 76 -34.16 23.25 -35.27
C THR A 76 -34.92 22.18 -36.06
N GLY A 77 -34.77 20.91 -35.65
CA GLY A 77 -35.22 19.79 -36.47
C GLY A 77 -34.66 18.41 -36.09
N PRO A 78 -35.25 17.31 -36.58
CA PRO A 78 -34.51 16.05 -36.66
C PRO A 78 -33.37 16.19 -37.67
N SER A 79 -32.17 15.74 -37.29
CA SER A 79 -30.95 15.80 -38.08
C SER A 79 -30.57 17.21 -38.53
N SER A 80 -30.72 18.19 -37.62
CA SER A 80 -30.24 19.57 -37.78
C SER A 80 -28.72 19.62 -37.90
N ASP A 81 -28.21 20.49 -38.77
CA ASP A 81 -26.78 20.82 -38.88
C ASP A 81 -26.60 22.34 -38.75
N SER A 82 -25.66 22.76 -37.90
CA SER A 82 -25.26 24.15 -37.76
C SER A 82 -23.75 24.28 -37.77
N THR A 83 -23.20 25.07 -38.68
CA THR A 83 -21.74 25.24 -38.81
C THR A 83 -21.33 26.71 -38.67
N GLY A 84 -20.40 27.01 -37.76
CA GLY A 84 -19.81 28.35 -37.60
C GLY A 84 -19.23 28.61 -36.22
N PRO A 85 -18.92 29.87 -35.86
CA PRO A 85 -18.69 30.24 -34.46
C PRO A 85 -20.01 30.30 -33.68
N SER A 86 -20.07 29.65 -32.53
CA SER A 86 -21.26 29.56 -31.67
C SER A 86 -22.54 29.08 -32.37
N PRO A 87 -22.53 27.97 -33.13
CA PRO A 87 -23.72 27.37 -33.71
C PRO A 87 -24.56 26.64 -32.65
N ASP A 88 -25.87 26.60 -32.84
CA ASP A 88 -26.83 25.84 -32.04
C ASP A 88 -27.63 24.90 -32.97
N SER A 89 -27.70 23.62 -32.62
CA SER A 89 -28.56 22.65 -33.28
C SER A 89 -29.43 21.93 -32.26
N THR A 90 -30.74 21.98 -32.45
CA THR A 90 -31.72 21.36 -31.54
C THR A 90 -32.58 20.33 -32.26
N GLY A 91 -32.75 19.14 -31.66
CA GLY A 91 -33.71 18.11 -32.07
C GLY A 91 -33.15 16.69 -31.95
N PRO A 92 -33.73 15.67 -32.63
CA PRO A 92 -33.14 14.33 -32.65
C PRO A 92 -31.96 14.21 -33.63
N GLY A 93 -30.79 13.76 -33.16
CA GLY A 93 -29.55 13.66 -33.95
C GLY A 93 -28.98 14.98 -34.51
N PRO A 94 -28.94 16.09 -33.74
CA PRO A 94 -28.38 17.37 -34.19
C PRO A 94 -26.84 17.31 -34.26
N ASP A 95 -26.25 18.06 -35.17
CA ASP A 95 -24.81 18.27 -35.34
C ASP A 95 -24.52 19.78 -35.29
N SER A 96 -23.56 20.19 -34.46
CA SER A 96 -23.05 21.56 -34.42
C SER A 96 -21.53 21.59 -34.52
N THR A 97 -21.00 22.23 -35.56
CA THR A 97 -19.56 22.26 -35.85
C THR A 97 -18.96 23.67 -35.77
N GLY A 98 -17.98 23.85 -34.88
CA GLY A 98 -17.16 25.06 -34.71
C GLY A 98 -16.89 25.43 -33.24
N PRO A 99 -16.23 26.57 -32.95
CA PRO A 99 -15.92 26.95 -31.57
C PRO A 99 -17.19 27.35 -30.82
N SER A 100 -17.32 26.87 -29.57
CA SER A 100 -18.47 27.09 -28.70
C SER A 100 -19.80 26.62 -29.29
N SER A 101 -19.77 25.48 -29.99
CA SER A 101 -20.97 24.85 -30.57
C SER A 101 -21.85 24.22 -29.51
N ASP A 102 -23.17 24.29 -29.66
CA ASP A 102 -24.15 23.65 -28.78
C ASP A 102 -25.04 22.72 -29.60
N SER A 103 -25.25 21.50 -29.12
CA SER A 103 -26.09 20.49 -29.75
C SER A 103 -27.01 19.86 -28.71
N THR A 104 -28.33 20.04 -28.85
CA THR A 104 -29.31 19.61 -27.84
C THR A 104 -30.32 18.61 -28.41
N GLY A 105 -30.25 17.37 -27.92
CA GLY A 105 -31.28 16.35 -28.05
C GLY A 105 -30.74 14.92 -28.08
N PRO A 106 -31.57 13.90 -28.34
CA PRO A 106 -31.09 12.52 -28.33
C PRO A 106 -30.06 12.32 -29.46
N SER A 107 -28.88 11.81 -29.11
CA SER A 107 -27.78 11.55 -30.05
C SER A 107 -27.21 12.83 -30.68
N SER A 108 -27.14 13.91 -29.91
CA SER A 108 -26.51 15.17 -30.30
C SER A 108 -24.99 15.03 -30.44
N ASP A 109 -24.41 15.69 -31.45
CA ASP A 109 -22.98 15.78 -31.71
C ASP A 109 -22.57 17.25 -31.76
N SER A 110 -21.50 17.61 -31.06
CA SER A 110 -20.92 18.96 -31.06
C SER A 110 -19.41 18.91 -31.22
N THR A 111 -18.88 19.50 -32.28
CA THR A 111 -17.44 19.44 -32.60
C THR A 111 -16.80 20.82 -32.59
N GLY A 112 -15.80 21.01 -31.74
CA GLY A 112 -14.95 22.21 -31.69
C GLY A 112 -14.51 22.61 -30.27
N PRO A 113 -13.64 23.62 -30.13
CA PRO A 113 -13.21 24.08 -28.80
C PRO A 113 -14.37 24.68 -28.00
N GLY A 114 -14.57 24.21 -26.76
CA GLY A 114 -15.66 24.65 -25.91
C GLY A 114 -17.05 24.19 -26.36
N SER A 115 -17.12 23.09 -27.12
CA SER A 115 -18.38 22.51 -27.58
C SER A 115 -19.17 21.85 -26.45
N ASP A 116 -20.48 22.03 -26.43
CA ASP A 116 -21.42 21.40 -25.49
C ASP A 116 -22.40 20.51 -26.26
N SER A 117 -22.72 19.35 -25.72
CA SER A 117 -23.71 18.42 -26.25
C SER A 117 -24.57 17.86 -25.14
N THR A 118 -25.90 18.02 -25.24
CA THR A 118 -26.84 17.59 -24.19
C THR A 118 -27.89 16.62 -24.74
N GLY A 119 -28.07 15.46 -24.10
CA GLY A 119 -28.91 14.41 -24.71
C GLY A 119 -29.05 13.11 -23.95
N LEU A 120 -29.63 12.09 -24.61
CA LEU A 120 -29.63 10.72 -24.11
C LEU A 120 -28.27 10.02 -24.29
N SER A 121 -27.59 10.34 -25.38
CA SER A 121 -26.26 9.82 -25.75
C SER A 121 -25.50 10.90 -26.52
N PRO A 122 -25.19 12.05 -25.88
CA PRO A 122 -24.47 13.13 -26.51
C PRO A 122 -22.99 12.78 -26.75
N ASP A 123 -22.42 13.31 -27.82
CA ASP A 123 -20.98 13.30 -28.14
C ASP A 123 -20.51 14.76 -28.24
N SER A 124 -19.37 15.08 -27.63
CA SER A 124 -18.70 16.37 -27.78
C SER A 124 -17.20 16.17 -28.03
N THR A 125 -16.70 16.72 -29.13
CA THR A 125 -15.29 16.55 -29.53
C THR A 125 -14.57 17.90 -29.62
N GLY A 126 -13.53 18.10 -28.81
CA GLY A 126 -12.71 19.30 -28.83
C GLY A 126 -12.06 19.64 -27.50
N PRO A 127 -11.12 20.60 -27.46
CA PRO A 127 -10.58 21.10 -26.20
C PRO A 127 -11.66 21.76 -25.35
N SER A 128 -11.73 21.43 -24.06
CA SER A 128 -12.74 21.95 -23.14
C SER A 128 -14.17 21.65 -23.58
N SER A 129 -14.37 20.50 -24.22
CA SER A 129 -15.69 20.02 -24.63
C SER A 129 -16.45 19.41 -23.46
N ASP A 130 -17.74 19.64 -23.41
CA ASP A 130 -18.66 19.15 -22.38
C ASP A 130 -19.75 18.27 -23.01
N SER A 131 -20.10 17.18 -22.33
CA SER A 131 -21.17 16.28 -22.77
C SER A 131 -22.04 15.89 -21.57
N THR A 132 -23.35 16.16 -21.63
CA THR A 132 -24.28 15.94 -20.51
C THR A 132 -25.44 15.02 -20.91
N GLY A 133 -25.43 13.79 -20.39
CA GLY A 133 -26.46 12.80 -20.70
C GLY A 133 -26.26 11.45 -20.01
N PRO A 134 -27.27 10.55 -19.99
CA PRO A 134 -27.13 9.21 -19.44
C PRO A 134 -25.91 8.42 -19.94
N SER A 135 -25.54 8.59 -21.21
CA SER A 135 -24.41 7.94 -21.86
C SER A 135 -23.63 8.97 -22.69
N SER A 136 -23.15 10.01 -22.01
CA SER A 136 -22.37 11.09 -22.60
C SER A 136 -20.93 10.64 -22.90
N ASP A 137 -20.41 11.09 -24.04
CA ASP A 137 -19.01 10.91 -24.48
C ASP A 137 -18.41 12.29 -24.73
N SER A 138 -17.20 12.53 -24.22
CA SER A 138 -16.44 13.77 -24.45
C SER A 138 -14.98 13.46 -24.80
N THR A 139 -14.52 13.92 -25.97
CA THR A 139 -13.16 13.66 -26.45
C THR A 139 -12.37 14.95 -26.63
N GLY A 140 -11.26 15.09 -25.90
CA GLY A 140 -10.34 16.22 -26.04
C GLY A 140 -9.58 16.59 -24.77
N PRO A 141 -8.65 17.57 -24.86
CA PRO A 141 -7.97 18.10 -23.68
C PRO A 141 -8.94 18.82 -22.76
N SER A 142 -8.92 18.48 -21.46
CA SER A 142 -9.82 19.05 -20.45
C SER A 142 -11.29 18.89 -20.81
N SER A 143 -11.62 17.73 -21.39
CA SER A 143 -12.98 17.36 -21.76
C SER A 143 -13.71 16.74 -20.57
N ASP A 144 -14.96 17.14 -20.40
CA ASP A 144 -15.80 16.73 -19.28
C ASP A 144 -17.05 15.99 -19.78
N SER A 145 -17.43 14.92 -19.08
CA SER A 145 -18.64 14.14 -19.37
C SER A 145 -19.43 13.88 -18.10
N THR A 146 -20.73 14.18 -18.12
CA THR A 146 -21.61 14.02 -16.96
C THR A 146 -22.83 13.18 -17.27
N GLY A 147 -23.02 12.10 -16.50
CA GLY A 147 -23.99 11.09 -16.90
C GLY A 147 -24.23 9.94 -15.93
N LEU A 148 -25.05 8.97 -16.34
CA LEU A 148 -25.18 7.71 -15.60
C LEU A 148 -23.98 6.80 -15.86
N SER A 149 -23.44 6.85 -17.06
CA SER A 149 -22.22 6.16 -17.50
C SER A 149 -21.47 7.06 -18.49
N PRO A 150 -20.89 8.17 -18.01
CA PRO A 150 -20.12 9.08 -18.84
C PRO A 150 -18.75 8.46 -19.20
N ASP A 151 -18.27 8.76 -20.40
CA ASP A 151 -16.90 8.48 -20.86
C ASP A 151 -16.23 9.81 -21.26
N SER A 152 -14.96 9.96 -20.91
CA SER A 152 -14.14 11.10 -21.30
C SER A 152 -12.72 10.66 -21.69
N THR A 153 -12.26 11.08 -22.87
CA THR A 153 -10.94 10.70 -23.38
C THR A 153 -10.09 11.93 -23.73
N GLY A 154 -8.88 12.01 -23.20
CA GLY A 154 -7.91 13.05 -23.58
C GLY A 154 -6.87 13.35 -22.51
N PRO A 155 -6.11 14.45 -22.63
CA PRO A 155 -5.33 14.97 -21.50
C PRO A 155 -6.21 15.69 -20.48
N SER A 156 -6.10 15.32 -19.21
CA SER A 156 -6.89 15.86 -18.10
C SER A 156 -8.43 15.78 -18.27
N PRO A 157 -9.01 14.65 -18.70
CA PRO A 157 -10.46 14.49 -18.82
C PRO A 157 -11.12 14.23 -17.46
N ASP A 158 -12.40 14.61 -17.30
CA ASP A 158 -13.21 14.30 -16.11
C ASP A 158 -14.54 13.64 -16.47
N SER A 159 -14.86 12.54 -15.78
CA SER A 159 -16.14 11.85 -15.90
C SER A 159 -16.83 11.78 -14.54
N THR A 160 -18.00 12.41 -14.43
CA THR A 160 -18.76 12.46 -13.18
C THR A 160 -20.16 11.87 -13.34
N GLY A 161 -20.49 10.87 -12.51
CA GLY A 161 -21.80 10.21 -12.60
C GLY A 161 -22.35 9.69 -11.26
N PRO A 162 -23.68 9.77 -11.03
CA PRO A 162 -24.30 9.18 -9.85
C PRO A 162 -24.56 7.66 -9.99
N SER A 163 -24.11 7.02 -11.08
CA SER A 163 -24.37 5.60 -11.39
C SER A 163 -23.15 4.89 -11.97
N LEU A 164 -23.35 3.64 -12.40
CA LEU A 164 -22.47 2.49 -12.16
C LEU A 164 -20.99 2.64 -12.50
N SER A 165 -20.57 3.45 -13.47
CA SER A 165 -19.20 3.37 -13.97
C SER A 165 -18.87 4.55 -14.89
N PRO A 166 -18.56 5.74 -14.35
CA PRO A 166 -17.89 6.78 -15.10
C PRO A 166 -16.46 6.34 -15.47
N ASP A 167 -16.03 6.61 -16.70
CA ASP A 167 -14.71 6.22 -17.23
C ASP A 167 -13.96 7.45 -17.75
N SER A 168 -12.68 7.57 -17.41
CA SER A 168 -11.81 8.64 -17.90
C SER A 168 -10.45 8.12 -18.32
N THR A 169 -10.13 8.27 -19.62
CA THR A 169 -8.88 7.78 -20.21
C THR A 169 -7.93 8.91 -20.62
N GLY A 170 -6.76 8.95 -20.00
CA GLY A 170 -5.59 9.72 -20.42
C GLY A 170 -4.76 10.28 -19.26
N PRO A 171 -3.71 11.06 -19.52
CA PRO A 171 -2.86 11.60 -18.46
C PRO A 171 -3.64 12.58 -17.59
N SER A 172 -3.50 12.45 -16.27
CA SER A 172 -4.23 13.24 -15.28
C SER A 172 -5.76 13.14 -15.41
N SER A 173 -6.27 11.98 -15.84
CA SER A 173 -7.70 11.72 -15.91
C SER A 173 -8.33 11.61 -14.52
N GLY A 174 -9.56 12.09 -14.38
CA GLY A 174 -10.35 12.03 -13.15
C GLY A 174 -11.69 11.34 -13.39
N SER A 175 -12.13 10.48 -12.47
CA SER A 175 -13.45 9.85 -12.53
C SER A 175 -14.09 9.82 -11.15
N THR A 176 -15.35 10.24 -11.06
CA THR A 176 -16.09 10.31 -9.78
C THR A 176 -17.45 9.64 -9.90
N GLY A 177 -17.69 8.61 -9.07
CA GLY A 177 -18.98 7.91 -9.04
C GLY A 177 -19.03 6.71 -8.10
N PRO A 178 -20.06 5.84 -8.22
CA PRO A 178 -20.16 4.58 -7.49
C PRO A 178 -19.05 3.56 -7.78
N SER A 179 -18.67 3.37 -9.05
CA SER A 179 -17.55 2.51 -9.46
C SER A 179 -16.74 3.15 -10.60
N PRO A 180 -16.08 4.28 -10.32
CA PRO A 180 -15.30 5.02 -11.32
C PRO A 180 -14.08 4.23 -11.78
N ASP A 181 -13.71 4.39 -13.05
CA ASP A 181 -12.48 3.89 -13.65
C ASP A 181 -11.70 5.06 -14.25
N SER A 182 -10.41 5.17 -13.93
CA SER A 182 -9.52 6.17 -14.52
C SER A 182 -8.20 5.56 -14.99
N THR A 183 -7.96 5.60 -16.29
CA THR A 183 -6.76 5.01 -16.90
C THR A 183 -5.79 6.07 -17.43
N GLY A 184 -4.58 6.13 -16.89
CA GLY A 184 -3.47 6.93 -17.42
C GLY A 184 -2.42 7.34 -16.37
N PRO A 185 -1.34 8.01 -16.78
CA PRO A 185 -0.38 8.56 -15.81
C PRO A 185 -1.05 9.60 -14.90
N SER A 186 -0.86 9.46 -13.60
CA SER A 186 -1.45 10.33 -12.58
C SER A 186 -2.97 10.41 -12.64
N SER A 187 -3.62 9.28 -12.97
CA SER A 187 -5.07 9.18 -12.97
C SER A 187 -5.65 9.12 -11.55
N ASP A 188 -6.85 9.64 -11.35
CA ASP A 188 -7.55 9.73 -10.05
C ASP A 188 -8.98 9.19 -10.18
N SER A 189 -9.41 8.36 -9.23
CA SER A 189 -10.73 7.72 -9.20
C SER A 189 -11.32 7.80 -7.78
N THR A 190 -12.51 8.39 -7.65
CA THR A 190 -13.13 8.67 -6.33
C THR A 190 -14.55 8.11 -6.21
N GLY A 191 -14.77 7.18 -5.29
CA GLY A 191 -15.98 6.36 -5.28
C GLY A 191 -15.98 5.14 -4.34
N PRO A 192 -17.14 4.54 -4.03
CA PRO A 192 -17.25 3.26 -3.31
C PRO A 192 -16.37 2.12 -3.82
N SER A 193 -16.22 2.01 -5.14
CA SER A 193 -15.51 0.93 -5.83
C SER A 193 -14.64 1.48 -6.96
N SER A 194 -13.71 2.37 -6.60
CA SER A 194 -12.85 3.09 -7.53
C SER A 194 -11.71 2.21 -8.07
N ASP A 195 -11.41 2.33 -9.35
CA ASP A 195 -10.22 1.75 -9.98
C ASP A 195 -9.41 2.86 -10.68
N SER A 196 -8.10 2.88 -10.47
CA SER A 196 -7.17 3.73 -11.20
C SER A 196 -5.96 2.94 -11.70
N THR A 197 -5.68 3.02 -13.00
CA THR A 197 -4.56 2.29 -13.62
C THR A 197 -3.58 3.21 -14.35
N GLY A 198 -2.29 3.12 -14.03
CA GLY A 198 -1.22 3.85 -14.73
C GLY A 198 0.03 4.07 -13.87
N PRO A 199 0.97 4.94 -14.28
CA PRO A 199 2.03 5.41 -13.39
C PRO A 199 1.53 6.51 -12.42
N GLY A 200 1.75 6.35 -11.12
CA GLY A 200 1.28 7.26 -10.09
C GLY A 200 -0.24 7.42 -9.96
N PRO A 201 -1.08 6.37 -10.12
CA PRO A 201 -2.53 6.47 -9.98
C PRO A 201 -2.93 6.63 -8.52
N ASP A 202 -4.05 7.30 -8.28
CA ASP A 202 -4.70 7.47 -6.99
C ASP A 202 -6.14 6.94 -7.05
N SER A 203 -6.58 6.19 -6.04
CA SER A 203 -7.93 5.63 -5.95
C SER A 203 -8.44 5.78 -4.52
N THR A 204 -9.59 6.43 -4.36
CA THR A 204 -10.15 6.75 -3.03
C THR A 204 -11.57 6.23 -2.86
N GLY A 205 -11.84 5.58 -1.72
CA GLY A 205 -13.06 4.78 -1.58
C GLY A 205 -13.03 3.61 -0.60
N PRO A 206 -14.19 3.14 -0.11
CA PRO A 206 -14.36 1.87 0.62
C PRO A 206 -13.60 0.66 0.08
N SER A 207 -13.62 0.45 -1.24
CA SER A 207 -13.03 -0.68 -1.95
C SER A 207 -12.29 -0.15 -3.18
N SER A 208 -11.13 0.47 -2.94
CA SER A 208 -10.38 1.19 -3.97
C SER A 208 -9.21 0.35 -4.45
N ASP A 209 -9.01 0.29 -5.75
CA ASP A 209 -7.89 -0.40 -6.37
C ASP A 209 -7.05 0.59 -7.18
N SER A 210 -5.73 0.56 -6.98
CA SER A 210 -4.78 1.34 -7.78
C SER A 210 -3.66 0.44 -8.34
N THR A 211 -3.46 0.46 -9.65
CA THR A 211 -2.49 -0.41 -10.33
C THR A 211 -1.44 0.37 -11.11
N GLY A 212 -0.19 0.26 -10.67
CA GLY A 212 1.03 0.62 -11.39
C GLY A 212 2.15 1.17 -10.50
N PRO A 213 3.26 1.67 -11.06
CA PRO A 213 4.36 2.17 -10.23
C PRO A 213 3.94 3.42 -9.45
N SER A 214 4.28 3.48 -8.17
CA SER A 214 3.90 4.57 -7.27
C SER A 214 2.39 4.77 -7.13
N SER A 215 1.62 3.68 -7.22
CA SER A 215 0.18 3.71 -7.03
C SER A 215 -0.20 3.92 -5.57
N ASP A 216 -1.23 4.73 -5.32
CA ASP A 216 -1.78 5.02 -3.98
C ASP A 216 -3.26 4.60 -3.96
N SER A 217 -3.65 3.85 -2.93
CA SER A 217 -5.05 3.49 -2.70
C SER A 217 -5.46 3.82 -1.27
N THR A 218 -6.57 4.53 -1.09
CA THR A 218 -7.07 4.94 0.23
C THR A 218 -8.48 4.45 0.47
N GLY A 219 -8.65 3.60 1.48
CA GLY A 219 -9.92 2.94 1.73
C GLY A 219 -9.92 1.92 2.85
N PRO A 220 -11.06 1.69 3.56
CA PRO A 220 -11.25 0.55 4.44
C PRO A 220 -10.68 -0.78 3.93
N SER A 221 -10.87 -1.10 2.65
CA SER A 221 -10.34 -2.28 1.97
C SER A 221 -9.71 -1.83 0.65
N SER A 222 -8.58 -1.14 0.75
CA SER A 222 -7.85 -0.57 -0.38
C SER A 222 -6.74 -1.51 -0.83
N ASP A 223 -6.60 -1.73 -2.13
CA ASP A 223 -5.54 -2.53 -2.70
C ASP A 223 -4.66 -1.68 -3.64
N SER A 224 -3.34 -1.75 -3.48
CA SER A 224 -2.38 -1.08 -4.36
C SER A 224 -1.36 -2.06 -4.94
N THR A 225 -1.21 -2.08 -6.27
CA THR A 225 -0.34 -3.06 -6.95
C THR A 225 0.71 -2.39 -7.84
N GLY A 226 1.99 -2.61 -7.55
CA GLY A 226 3.11 -2.11 -8.32
C GLY A 226 4.38 -1.80 -7.50
N PRO A 227 5.45 -1.33 -8.16
CA PRO A 227 6.65 -0.85 -7.46
C PRO A 227 6.36 0.41 -6.65
N SER A 228 6.77 0.42 -5.38
CA SER A 228 6.58 1.53 -4.44
C SER A 228 5.10 1.93 -4.31
N SER A 229 4.24 0.92 -4.24
CA SER A 229 2.80 1.08 -4.10
C SER A 229 2.43 1.23 -2.63
N ASP A 230 1.57 2.20 -2.35
CA ASP A 230 1.10 2.53 -1.01
C ASP A 230 -0.41 2.25 -0.90
N SER A 231 -0.83 1.70 0.23
CA SER A 231 -2.25 1.49 0.55
C SER A 231 -2.57 1.89 1.99
N THR A 232 -3.66 2.63 2.20
CA THR A 232 -4.04 3.15 3.51
C THR A 232 -5.49 2.85 3.87
N GLY A 233 -5.72 2.22 5.02
CA GLY A 233 -7.04 1.64 5.27
C GLY A 233 -7.32 1.05 6.64
N LEU A 234 -8.46 0.36 6.76
CA LEU A 234 -8.74 -0.52 7.90
C LEU A 234 -8.01 -1.86 7.74
N SER A 235 -8.05 -2.40 6.52
CA SER A 235 -7.37 -3.62 6.10
C SER A 235 -6.84 -3.44 4.67
N PRO A 236 -5.83 -2.57 4.47
CA PRO A 236 -5.23 -2.35 3.16
C PRO A 236 -4.29 -3.50 2.76
N ASP A 237 -4.19 -3.77 1.45
CA ASP A 237 -3.20 -4.66 0.84
C ASP A 237 -2.31 -3.88 -0.14
N SER A 238 -1.00 -4.12 -0.12
CA SER A 238 -0.07 -3.61 -1.12
C SER A 238 0.85 -4.69 -1.65
N THR A 239 0.92 -4.82 -2.97
CA THR A 239 1.72 -5.86 -3.64
C THR A 239 2.71 -5.27 -4.63
N GLY A 240 4.00 -5.60 -4.50
CA GLY A 240 5.03 -5.28 -5.51
C GLY A 240 6.44 -5.12 -4.93
N PRO A 241 7.39 -4.51 -5.66
CA PRO A 241 8.68 -4.08 -5.11
C PRO A 241 8.54 -2.93 -4.11
N SER A 242 9.00 -3.10 -2.88
CA SER A 242 8.93 -2.07 -1.83
C SER A 242 7.55 -1.46 -1.58
N PRO A 243 6.48 -2.26 -1.37
CA PRO A 243 5.15 -1.77 -1.05
C PRO A 243 5.05 -1.31 0.42
N ASP A 244 4.16 -0.38 0.70
CA ASP A 244 3.81 0.08 2.06
C ASP A 244 2.29 -0.02 2.29
N SER A 245 1.89 -0.61 3.40
CA SER A 245 0.50 -0.66 3.84
C SER A 245 0.35 -0.12 5.25
N THR A 246 -0.54 0.86 5.44
CA THR A 246 -0.79 1.49 6.74
C THR A 246 -2.23 1.34 7.20
N GLY A 247 -2.46 0.71 8.35
CA GLY A 247 -3.81 0.52 8.89
C GLY A 247 -3.87 -0.24 10.22
N PRO A 248 -5.08 -0.54 10.75
CA PRO A 248 -5.32 -1.51 11.80
C PRO A 248 -4.81 -2.93 11.49
N SER A 249 -5.04 -3.40 10.26
CA SER A 249 -4.66 -4.75 9.81
C SER A 249 -4.12 -4.74 8.37
N PRO A 250 -3.00 -4.05 8.12
CA PRO A 250 -2.39 -3.96 6.79
C PRO A 250 -1.67 -5.25 6.40
N ASP A 251 -1.64 -5.56 5.12
CA ASP A 251 -0.80 -6.61 4.52
C ASP A 251 0.05 -6.03 3.39
N SER A 252 1.30 -6.48 3.28
CA SER A 252 2.23 -6.08 2.24
C SER A 252 3.03 -7.27 1.73
N THR A 253 3.04 -7.48 0.41
CA THR A 253 3.77 -8.60 -0.22
C THR A 253 4.77 -8.11 -1.27
N GLY A 254 6.06 -8.43 -1.09
CA GLY A 254 7.09 -7.92 -1.98
C GLY A 254 8.53 -8.35 -1.71
N PRO A 255 9.50 -7.89 -2.51
CA PRO A 255 10.94 -7.92 -2.19
C PRO A 255 11.34 -7.26 -0.86
N SER A 256 10.71 -6.12 -0.54
CA SER A 256 11.01 -5.31 0.66
C SER A 256 9.75 -4.64 1.21
N PRO A 257 8.72 -5.42 1.58
CA PRO A 257 7.44 -4.89 2.04
C PRO A 257 7.55 -4.24 3.42
N ASP A 258 6.75 -3.21 3.64
CA ASP A 258 6.57 -2.53 4.92
C ASP A 258 5.07 -2.52 5.27
N SER A 259 4.73 -2.84 6.50
CA SER A 259 3.36 -2.84 7.00
C SER A 259 3.31 -2.20 8.38
N THR A 260 2.55 -1.11 8.51
CA THR A 260 2.43 -0.35 9.76
C THR A 260 1.03 -0.45 10.35
N GLY A 261 0.89 -1.22 11.44
CA GLY A 261 -0.41 -1.45 12.07
C GLY A 261 -0.41 -2.34 13.32
N PRO A 262 -1.43 -2.23 14.19
CA PRO A 262 -1.70 -3.15 15.31
C PRO A 262 -1.60 -4.64 14.98
N SER A 263 -2.01 -5.06 13.79
CA SER A 263 -1.97 -6.44 13.31
C SER A 263 -1.47 -6.45 11.88
N SER A 264 -0.27 -5.92 11.68
CA SER A 264 0.42 -5.78 10.40
C SER A 264 0.99 -7.11 9.92
N GLY A 265 0.93 -7.38 8.62
CA GLY A 265 1.52 -8.55 7.98
C GLY A 265 2.45 -8.14 6.85
N SER A 266 3.62 -8.77 6.75
CA SER A 266 4.62 -8.44 5.72
C SER A 266 5.32 -9.70 5.20
N THR A 267 5.29 -9.94 3.89
CA THR A 267 5.82 -11.19 3.28
C THR A 267 6.80 -10.93 2.14
N GLY A 268 8.05 -11.40 2.28
CA GLY A 268 9.14 -10.94 1.42
C GLY A 268 10.56 -11.27 1.87
N PRO A 269 11.58 -11.15 0.99
CA PRO A 269 13.01 -11.23 1.32
C PRO A 269 13.46 -10.34 2.48
N SER A 270 12.96 -9.10 2.53
CA SER A 270 13.33 -8.06 3.50
C SER A 270 12.07 -7.39 4.03
N SER A 271 11.24 -8.17 4.70
CA SER A 271 9.93 -7.74 5.21
C SER A 271 10.06 -7.00 6.53
N ASP A 272 9.34 -5.90 6.69
CA ASP A 272 9.17 -5.17 7.95
C ASP A 272 7.69 -5.09 8.31
N SER A 273 7.39 -5.29 9.59
CA SER A 273 6.04 -5.21 10.16
C SER A 273 6.11 -4.53 11.52
N THR A 274 5.44 -3.39 11.67
CA THR A 274 5.52 -2.55 12.88
C THR A 274 4.13 -2.24 13.45
N GLY A 275 3.94 -2.45 14.76
CA GLY A 275 2.65 -2.24 15.42
C GLY A 275 2.71 -1.80 16.88
N PRO A 276 1.83 -0.89 17.34
CA PRO A 276 1.74 -0.51 18.76
C PRO A 276 1.01 -1.55 19.63
N SER A 277 0.52 -2.65 19.04
CA SER A 277 -0.30 -3.69 19.66
C SER A 277 0.14 -5.08 19.21
N SER A 278 -0.52 -6.11 19.72
CA SER A 278 -0.27 -7.52 19.42
C SER A 278 -0.41 -7.90 17.95
N GLY A 279 0.60 -8.58 17.41
CA GLY A 279 0.53 -9.33 16.16
C GLY A 279 1.06 -8.66 14.89
N PRO A 280 2.10 -7.79 14.91
CA PRO A 280 2.91 -7.63 13.71
C PRO A 280 3.56 -8.98 13.36
N ASP A 281 3.37 -9.44 12.12
CA ASP A 281 3.95 -10.67 11.56
C ASP A 281 4.79 -10.34 10.34
N SER A 282 6.00 -10.89 10.28
CA SER A 282 6.94 -10.71 9.18
C SER A 282 7.53 -12.05 8.76
N THR A 283 7.40 -12.40 7.48
CA THR A 283 7.92 -13.66 6.93
C THR A 283 8.95 -13.37 5.84
N GLY A 284 10.18 -13.90 5.99
CA GLY A 284 11.27 -13.59 5.08
C GLY A 284 12.68 -14.06 5.45
N PRO A 285 13.59 -14.24 4.47
CA PRO A 285 15.04 -14.31 4.68
C PRO A 285 15.61 -13.37 5.73
N SER A 286 15.18 -12.12 5.73
CA SER A 286 15.56 -11.08 6.69
C SER A 286 14.27 -10.35 7.07
N SER A 287 13.42 -11.03 7.83
CA SER A 287 12.16 -10.48 8.32
C SER A 287 12.38 -9.79 9.67
N ASP A 288 11.86 -8.57 9.79
CA ASP A 288 11.88 -7.79 11.01
C ASP A 288 10.43 -7.55 11.46
N SER A 289 10.17 -7.73 12.76
CA SER A 289 8.85 -7.49 13.35
C SER A 289 8.99 -6.70 14.66
N THR A 290 8.25 -5.60 14.78
CA THR A 290 8.35 -4.68 15.93
C THR A 290 6.99 -4.43 16.57
N GLY A 291 6.81 -4.85 17.81
CA GLY A 291 5.59 -4.61 18.59
C GLY A 291 5.37 -5.66 19.68
N PRO A 292 4.37 -5.46 20.56
CA PRO A 292 3.90 -6.53 21.44
C PRO A 292 3.53 -7.77 20.63
N SER A 293 3.86 -8.97 21.12
CA SER A 293 3.51 -10.24 20.46
C SER A 293 3.84 -10.25 18.96
N SER A 294 5.01 -9.69 18.62
CA SER A 294 5.55 -9.70 17.26
C SER A 294 6.03 -11.10 16.91
N ASP A 295 5.79 -11.55 15.68
CA ASP A 295 6.32 -12.81 15.15
C ASP A 295 7.17 -12.50 13.91
N SER A 296 8.34 -13.13 13.82
CA SER A 296 9.20 -13.08 12.66
C SER A 296 9.70 -14.47 12.28
N THR A 297 9.55 -14.85 11.01
CA THR A 297 9.91 -16.18 10.52
C THR A 297 10.81 -16.14 9.29
N GLY A 298 11.97 -16.79 9.36
CA GLY A 298 12.80 -17.09 8.20
C GLY A 298 14.27 -17.39 8.50
N PRO A 299 15.17 -17.34 7.51
CA PRO A 299 16.61 -17.56 7.67
C PRO A 299 17.32 -16.75 8.77
N SER A 300 17.03 -15.46 8.86
CA SER A 300 17.61 -14.54 9.85
C SER A 300 16.54 -13.54 10.33
N PRO A 301 15.55 -14.01 11.10
CA PRO A 301 14.46 -13.18 11.61
C PRO A 301 14.87 -12.39 12.86
N ASP A 302 14.40 -11.16 12.97
CA ASP A 302 14.49 -10.30 14.16
C ASP A 302 13.07 -9.93 14.64
N SER A 303 12.81 -10.07 15.94
CA SER A 303 11.54 -9.72 16.56
C SER A 303 11.77 -8.89 17.82
N THR A 304 11.14 -7.71 17.90
CA THR A 304 11.34 -6.78 19.01
C THR A 304 10.04 -6.38 19.70
N GLY A 305 9.92 -6.68 20.99
CA GLY A 305 8.81 -6.26 21.83
C GLY A 305 8.50 -7.21 22.98
N PRO A 306 7.50 -6.90 23.82
CA PRO A 306 7.06 -7.83 24.85
C PRO A 306 6.42 -9.06 24.22
N SER A 307 6.86 -10.25 24.64
CA SER A 307 6.42 -11.55 24.12
C SER A 307 6.64 -11.70 22.62
N SER A 308 7.76 -11.20 22.12
CA SER A 308 8.17 -11.31 20.71
C SER A 308 8.78 -12.67 20.41
N ASP A 309 8.39 -13.28 19.29
CA ASP A 309 8.81 -14.60 18.86
C ASP A 309 9.60 -14.50 17.53
N SER A 310 10.69 -15.27 17.40
CA SER A 310 11.53 -15.32 16.20
C SER A 310 11.90 -16.77 15.88
N THR A 311 11.62 -17.22 14.64
CA THR A 311 11.80 -18.63 14.24
C THR A 311 12.63 -18.77 12.96
N GLY A 312 13.80 -19.41 13.07
CA GLY A 312 14.80 -19.38 12.01
C GLY A 312 16.15 -20.07 12.29
N PRO A 313 17.00 -20.30 11.27
CA PRO A 313 18.41 -20.66 11.43
C PRO A 313 19.25 -19.74 12.31
N SER A 314 18.97 -18.44 12.28
CA SER A 314 19.72 -17.38 12.97
C SER A 314 18.74 -16.36 13.54
N SER A 315 17.99 -16.77 14.55
CA SER A 315 16.87 -16.04 15.14
C SER A 315 17.32 -15.10 16.24
N ASP A 316 16.83 -13.86 16.25
CA ASP A 316 17.01 -12.91 17.35
C ASP A 316 15.63 -12.42 17.84
N SER A 317 15.45 -12.38 19.16
CA SER A 317 14.26 -11.81 19.80
C SER A 317 14.65 -10.92 20.99
N THR A 318 14.13 -9.70 21.06
CA THR A 318 14.45 -8.75 22.13
C THR A 318 13.20 -8.16 22.79
N GLY A 319 13.11 -8.25 24.13
CA GLY A 319 12.07 -7.61 24.91
C GLY A 319 11.79 -8.29 26.26
N PRO A 320 10.64 -8.01 26.91
CA PRO A 320 10.17 -8.82 28.03
C PRO A 320 9.55 -10.15 27.55
N SER A 321 10.01 -11.27 28.10
CA SER A 321 9.61 -12.63 27.73
C SER A 321 9.70 -12.97 26.23
N PRO A 322 10.82 -12.67 25.53
CA PRO A 322 11.02 -13.04 24.14
C PRO A 322 11.30 -14.53 23.97
N ASP A 323 10.92 -15.11 22.84
CA ASP A 323 11.24 -16.50 22.43
C ASP A 323 12.01 -16.49 21.10
N SER A 324 13.09 -17.25 21.03
CA SER A 324 13.90 -17.42 19.83
C SER A 324 14.17 -18.90 19.57
N THR A 325 13.75 -19.42 18.41
CA THR A 325 13.86 -20.84 18.07
C THR A 325 14.66 -21.05 16.79
N GLY A 326 15.65 -21.95 16.81
CA GLY A 326 16.63 -22.02 15.73
C GLY A 326 17.94 -22.77 15.98
N PRO A 327 18.69 -23.17 14.92
CA PRO A 327 20.09 -23.59 15.01
C PRO A 327 21.01 -22.66 15.82
N SER A 328 20.87 -21.36 15.60
CA SER A 328 21.54 -20.27 16.30
C SER A 328 20.45 -19.32 16.75
N SER A 329 20.16 -19.28 18.05
CA SER A 329 19.03 -18.52 18.60
C SER A 329 19.52 -17.61 19.71
N ASP A 330 19.22 -16.32 19.60
CA ASP A 330 19.54 -15.33 20.63
C ASP A 330 18.25 -14.70 21.15
N SER A 331 18.13 -14.59 22.47
CA SER A 331 16.95 -14.01 23.13
C SER A 331 17.38 -13.08 24.27
N THR A 332 16.95 -11.82 24.22
CA THR A 332 17.41 -10.77 25.15
C THR A 332 16.27 -10.10 25.91
N GLY A 333 16.21 -10.33 27.22
CA GLY A 333 15.46 -9.56 28.20
C GLY A 333 14.86 -10.42 29.32
N PRO A 334 14.04 -9.84 30.22
CA PRO A 334 13.51 -10.59 31.37
C PRO A 334 12.62 -11.76 30.95
N GLY A 335 12.92 -12.97 31.39
CA GLY A 335 12.19 -14.18 31.02
C GLY A 335 12.40 -14.61 29.57
N SER A 336 13.54 -14.25 28.97
CA SER A 336 13.92 -14.68 27.63
C SER A 336 14.05 -16.20 27.53
N ASP A 337 13.57 -16.79 26.45
CA ASP A 337 13.72 -18.21 26.11
C ASP A 337 14.43 -18.32 24.76
N SER A 338 15.40 -19.23 24.66
CA SER A 338 16.14 -19.52 23.45
C SER A 338 16.30 -21.03 23.27
N THR A 339 15.86 -21.56 22.13
CA THR A 339 15.88 -23.01 21.85
C THR A 339 16.65 -23.33 20.57
N GLY A 340 17.61 -24.27 20.66
CA GLY A 340 18.54 -24.48 19.56
C GLY A 340 19.88 -25.18 19.87
N PRO A 341 20.52 -25.83 18.87
CA PRO A 341 21.91 -26.30 18.92
C PRO A 341 22.91 -25.33 19.56
N SER A 342 22.81 -24.04 19.24
CA SER A 342 23.58 -22.95 19.82
C SER A 342 22.58 -21.87 20.23
N SER A 343 22.32 -21.76 21.53
CA SER A 343 21.25 -20.90 22.05
C SER A 343 21.80 -19.99 23.13
N ASP A 344 21.61 -18.69 23.00
CA ASP A 344 22.01 -17.71 24.01
C ASP A 344 20.78 -16.96 24.53
N SER A 345 20.64 -16.88 25.85
CA SER A 345 19.55 -16.18 26.52
C SER A 345 20.08 -15.22 27.56
N THR A 346 19.71 -13.94 27.50
CA THR A 346 20.25 -12.89 28.39
C THR A 346 19.15 -12.13 29.10
N GLY A 347 19.04 -12.29 30.42
CA GLY A 347 18.17 -11.50 31.27
C GLY A 347 17.84 -12.16 32.61
N PRO A 348 17.09 -11.48 33.50
CA PRO A 348 16.56 -12.14 34.69
C PRO A 348 15.63 -13.28 34.31
N SER A 349 15.82 -14.45 34.92
CA SER A 349 15.04 -15.66 34.67
C SER A 349 15.07 -16.11 33.20
N SER A 350 16.22 -15.94 32.54
CA SER A 350 16.45 -16.41 31.17
C SER A 350 16.60 -17.94 31.12
N ASP A 351 16.04 -18.57 30.09
CA ASP A 351 16.17 -20.00 29.80
C ASP A 351 16.85 -20.18 28.44
N SER A 352 17.75 -21.15 28.33
CA SER A 352 18.40 -21.54 27.08
C SER A 352 18.49 -23.06 26.97
N THR A 353 17.98 -23.63 25.88
CA THR A 353 17.90 -25.09 25.69
C THR A 353 18.64 -25.55 24.44
N GLY A 354 19.69 -26.36 24.63
CA GLY A 354 20.28 -27.17 23.57
C GLY A 354 21.73 -27.64 23.81
N PRO A 355 22.34 -28.33 22.82
CA PRO A 355 23.71 -28.86 22.88
C PRO A 355 24.87 -27.90 23.20
N SER A 356 24.64 -26.61 23.15
CA SER A 356 25.60 -25.55 23.48
C SER A 356 24.77 -24.32 23.84
N SER A 357 24.18 -24.36 25.03
CA SER A 357 23.25 -23.35 25.51
C SER A 357 23.88 -22.47 26.58
N ASP A 358 23.84 -21.16 26.40
CA ASP A 358 24.33 -20.19 27.37
C ASP A 358 23.18 -19.33 27.90
N SER A 359 23.11 -19.16 29.22
CA SER A 359 22.11 -18.29 29.86
C SER A 359 22.77 -17.33 30.85
N THR A 360 22.49 -16.04 30.77
CA THR A 360 23.14 -15.00 31.58
C THR A 360 22.14 -14.07 32.25
N GLY A 361 22.21 -13.95 33.58
CA GLY A 361 21.40 -12.99 34.35
C GLY A 361 21.18 -13.42 35.80
N PRO A 362 20.22 -12.82 36.52
CA PRO A 362 19.75 -13.35 37.79
C PRO A 362 18.83 -14.56 37.59
N SER A 363 19.10 -15.66 38.28
CA SER A 363 18.39 -16.94 38.18
C SER A 363 18.23 -17.50 36.75
N PRO A 364 19.30 -17.56 35.93
CA PRO A 364 19.27 -18.15 34.61
C PRO A 364 19.21 -19.68 34.69
N ASP A 365 18.55 -20.31 33.73
CA ASP A 365 18.56 -21.76 33.50
C ASP A 365 19.18 -22.04 32.12
N SER A 366 19.99 -23.09 32.04
CA SER A 366 20.53 -23.59 30.77
C SER A 366 20.47 -25.12 30.73
N THR A 367 19.86 -25.70 29.70
CA THR A 367 19.66 -27.14 29.58
C THR A 367 20.28 -27.73 28.32
N GLY A 368 21.26 -28.61 28.50
CA GLY A 368 21.78 -29.49 27.46
C GLY A 368 23.22 -29.93 27.69
N PRO A 369 23.79 -30.73 26.78
CA PRO A 369 25.23 -30.94 26.76
C PRO A 369 25.98 -29.60 26.73
N SER A 370 27.06 -29.45 27.49
CA SER A 370 27.90 -28.25 27.44
C SER A 370 27.10 -26.95 27.61
N SER A 371 26.19 -26.94 28.58
CA SER A 371 25.36 -25.78 28.93
C SER A 371 26.05 -24.90 29.97
N ASP A 372 26.10 -23.59 29.75
CA ASP A 372 26.68 -22.63 30.72
C ASP A 372 25.61 -21.66 31.25
N SER A 373 25.63 -21.41 32.56
CA SER A 373 24.67 -20.52 33.23
C SER A 373 25.37 -19.53 34.16
N THR A 374 25.28 -18.23 33.88
CA THR A 374 26.05 -17.19 34.58
C THR A 374 25.17 -16.18 35.31
N GLY A 375 25.24 -16.20 36.64
CA GLY A 375 24.78 -15.14 37.55
C GLY A 375 24.19 -15.69 38.85
N PRO A 376 23.59 -14.84 39.71
CA PRO A 376 23.08 -15.27 41.01
C PRO A 376 21.94 -16.29 40.89
N GLY A 377 22.10 -17.47 41.49
CA GLY A 377 21.14 -18.56 41.42
C GLY A 377 21.05 -19.22 40.06
N SER A 378 22.15 -19.26 39.29
CA SER A 378 22.22 -19.95 38.01
C SER A 378 22.03 -21.47 38.17
N ASP A 379 21.25 -22.06 37.28
CA ASP A 379 21.06 -23.50 37.14
C ASP A 379 21.55 -23.95 35.75
N SER A 380 22.25 -25.09 35.68
CA SER A 380 22.71 -25.65 34.42
C SER A 380 22.62 -27.19 34.41
N THR A 381 21.84 -27.72 33.48
CA THR A 381 21.47 -29.14 33.45
C THR A 381 22.01 -29.86 32.21
N GLY A 382 22.97 -30.75 32.39
CA GLY A 382 23.43 -31.67 31.34
C GLY A 382 24.85 -32.18 31.52
N PRO A 383 25.35 -33.04 30.62
CA PRO A 383 26.73 -33.47 30.66
C PRO A 383 27.68 -32.30 30.37
N SER A 384 28.69 -32.14 31.23
CA SER A 384 29.68 -31.06 31.15
C SER A 384 29.05 -29.67 31.21
N SER A 385 28.03 -29.49 32.05
CA SER A 385 27.41 -28.19 32.32
C SER A 385 28.22 -27.36 33.33
N ASP A 386 28.27 -26.04 33.16
CA ASP A 386 28.88 -25.08 34.10
C ASP A 386 27.83 -24.09 34.63
N SER A 387 27.84 -23.81 35.93
CA SER A 387 27.10 -22.70 36.53
C SER A 387 28.04 -21.79 37.33
N THR A 388 28.06 -20.51 37.00
CA THR A 388 28.91 -19.51 37.67
C THR A 388 28.07 -18.44 38.37
N GLY A 389 28.31 -18.17 39.66
CA GLY A 389 27.66 -17.06 40.37
C GLY A 389 27.52 -17.29 41.88
N PRO A 390 26.75 -16.46 42.61
CA PRO A 390 26.32 -16.79 43.97
C PRO A 390 25.20 -17.84 43.98
N SER A 391 25.35 -18.90 44.77
CA SER A 391 24.43 -20.04 44.86
C SER A 391 24.10 -20.74 43.53
N PRO A 392 25.09 -21.09 42.69
CA PRO A 392 24.88 -21.82 41.45
C PRO A 392 24.58 -23.31 41.72
N ASP A 393 23.76 -23.92 40.86
CA ASP A 393 23.48 -25.36 40.82
C ASP A 393 23.84 -25.91 39.43
N SER A 394 24.49 -27.06 39.37
CA SER A 394 24.83 -27.73 38.11
C SER A 394 24.55 -29.22 38.22
N THR A 395 23.75 -29.76 37.30
CA THR A 395 23.37 -31.17 37.33
C THR A 395 23.79 -31.93 36.08
N GLY A 396 24.70 -32.89 36.21
CA GLY A 396 25.00 -33.89 35.19
C GLY A 396 26.40 -34.52 35.29
N PRO A 397 26.76 -35.42 34.38
CA PRO A 397 28.11 -35.99 34.34
C PRO A 397 29.16 -34.92 34.03
N GLY A 398 30.12 -34.73 34.93
CA GLY A 398 31.21 -33.76 34.78
C GLY A 398 30.75 -32.31 34.87
N SER A 399 29.68 -32.03 35.63
CA SER A 399 29.19 -30.67 35.88
C SER A 399 30.12 -29.89 36.83
N ASP A 400 30.29 -28.59 36.60
CA ASP A 400 31.09 -27.67 37.42
C ASP A 400 30.22 -26.51 37.94
N SER A 401 30.40 -26.11 39.18
CA SER A 401 29.64 -25.04 39.82
C SER A 401 30.56 -24.11 40.60
N THR A 402 30.69 -22.86 40.15
CA THR A 402 31.68 -21.90 40.63
C THR A 402 31.07 -20.68 41.33
N GLY A 403 31.33 -20.56 42.63
CA GLY A 403 31.02 -19.39 43.45
C GLY A 403 30.56 -19.74 44.88
N PRO A 404 30.14 -18.74 45.68
CA PRO A 404 29.76 -18.98 47.07
C PRO A 404 28.48 -19.82 47.14
N SER A 405 28.48 -20.85 47.99
CA SER A 405 27.34 -21.76 48.18
C SER A 405 26.94 -22.51 46.91
N SER A 406 27.92 -22.92 46.10
CA SER A 406 27.72 -23.72 44.89
C SER A 406 27.33 -25.17 45.19
N ASP A 407 26.45 -25.75 44.37
CA ASP A 407 26.11 -27.18 44.38
C ASP A 407 26.35 -27.78 42.97
N SER A 408 26.85 -29.01 42.93
CA SER A 408 27.04 -29.75 41.69
C SER A 408 26.71 -31.24 41.89
N THR A 409 25.79 -31.77 41.07
CA THR A 409 25.25 -33.12 41.23
C THR A 409 25.46 -33.98 39.99
N GLY A 410 26.14 -35.12 40.14
CA GLY A 410 26.30 -36.08 39.04
C GLY A 410 27.53 -36.97 39.18
N PRO A 411 27.91 -37.75 38.15
CA PRO A 411 29.21 -38.43 38.13
C PRO A 411 30.37 -37.47 37.88
N SER A 412 31.40 -37.52 38.73
CA SER A 412 32.58 -36.61 38.69
C SER A 412 32.24 -35.11 38.69
N PRO A 413 31.40 -34.61 39.62
CA PRO A 413 31.09 -33.19 39.74
C PRO A 413 32.23 -32.44 40.42
N ASP A 414 32.40 -31.16 40.07
CA ASP A 414 33.28 -30.20 40.73
C ASP A 414 32.45 -29.02 41.25
N SER A 415 32.77 -28.54 42.44
CA SER A 415 32.20 -27.29 42.98
C SER A 415 33.30 -26.48 43.65
N THR A 416 33.42 -25.21 43.26
CA THR A 416 34.49 -24.32 43.74
C THR A 416 33.93 -23.07 44.39
N GLY A 417 34.39 -22.74 45.61
CA GLY A 417 33.97 -21.54 46.34
C GLY A 417 33.65 -21.80 47.81
N PRO A 418 33.41 -20.75 48.61
CA PRO A 418 33.11 -20.94 50.02
C PRO A 418 31.72 -21.56 50.20
N SER A 419 31.64 -22.56 51.08
CA SER A 419 30.44 -23.37 51.36
C SER A 419 29.92 -24.17 50.16
N SER A 420 30.82 -24.68 49.32
CA SER A 420 30.49 -25.50 48.14
C SER A 420 30.18 -26.96 48.49
N ASP A 421 29.22 -27.60 47.81
CA ASP A 421 28.91 -29.04 47.92
C ASP A 421 28.95 -29.74 46.56
N SER A 422 29.37 -31.00 46.53
CA SER A 422 29.46 -31.80 45.30
C SER A 422 28.98 -33.23 45.55
N THR A 423 27.84 -33.58 44.93
CA THR A 423 27.13 -34.83 45.20
C THR A 423 27.25 -35.83 44.04
N GLY A 424 28.07 -36.88 44.24
CA GLY A 424 28.06 -38.07 43.38
C GLY A 424 29.36 -38.87 43.38
N PRO A 425 29.50 -39.90 42.51
CA PRO A 425 30.70 -40.72 42.48
C PRO A 425 31.88 -39.92 41.90
N SER A 426 32.99 -39.90 42.64
CA SER A 426 34.22 -39.16 42.29
C SER A 426 34.07 -37.63 42.33
N SER A 427 33.31 -37.09 43.29
CA SER A 427 33.18 -35.65 43.52
C SER A 427 34.44 -35.01 44.08
N ASP A 428 34.69 -33.77 43.69
CA ASP A 428 35.72 -32.87 44.22
C ASP A 428 35.06 -31.56 44.65
N SER A 429 35.35 -31.07 45.85
CA SER A 429 34.83 -29.79 46.34
C SER A 429 35.96 -28.99 46.98
N THR A 430 36.11 -27.74 46.55
CA THR A 430 37.18 -26.85 47.01
C THR A 430 36.63 -25.68 47.81
N ASP A 431 36.48 -25.89 49.11
CA ASP A 431 36.22 -24.82 50.09
C ASP A 431 37.49 -23.98 50.31
N ASP A 432 37.43 -22.68 50.02
CA ASP A 432 38.50 -21.72 50.40
C ASP A 432 38.51 -21.45 51.92
N ASP A 433 37.46 -21.87 52.63
CA ASP A 433 37.37 -21.86 54.09
C ASP A 433 37.72 -23.24 54.66
N ASP A 434 39.01 -23.41 54.95
CA ASP A 434 39.66 -24.52 55.67
C ASP A 434 40.02 -25.80 54.90
N VAL A 435 41.31 -26.13 55.03
CA VAL A 435 42.00 -27.37 54.70
C VAL A 435 41.24 -28.60 55.21
N HIS A 436 40.30 -29.11 54.42
CA HIS A 436 39.76 -30.46 54.61
C HIS A 436 40.57 -31.44 53.76
N ILE A 437 41.51 -32.11 54.42
CA ILE A 437 42.19 -33.29 53.87
C ILE A 437 41.11 -34.38 53.66
N VAL A 438 40.60 -34.49 52.44
CA VAL A 438 39.79 -35.64 52.01
C VAL A 438 40.73 -36.84 51.89
N LEU A 439 40.85 -37.60 52.97
CA LEU A 439 41.39 -38.96 52.92
C LEU A 439 40.35 -39.86 52.26
N THR A 440 40.37 -39.96 50.94
CA THR A 440 39.68 -41.06 50.23
C THR A 440 40.33 -42.38 50.64
N ALA A 441 39.75 -43.06 51.62
CA ALA A 441 40.15 -44.40 52.03
C ALA A 441 39.61 -45.44 51.03
N SER A 442 40.33 -45.65 49.92
CA SER A 442 40.13 -46.83 49.08
C SER A 442 40.70 -48.07 49.78
N TYR A 443 39.85 -48.81 50.50
CA TYR A 443 40.20 -50.12 51.04
C TYR A 443 40.39 -51.12 49.90
N SER A 444 41.62 -51.61 49.69
CA SER A 444 41.86 -52.86 48.97
C SER A 444 42.94 -53.69 49.69
N TRP A 445 42.52 -54.88 50.12
CA TRP A 445 43.28 -55.82 50.93
C TRP A 445 44.42 -56.50 50.16
N LYS A 446 45.60 -56.65 50.78
CA LYS A 446 46.39 -57.91 50.78
C LYS A 446 47.65 -57.89 51.68
N CYS A 447 47.52 -58.59 52.81
CA CYS A 447 48.44 -59.58 53.37
C CYS A 447 49.95 -59.30 53.62
N LYS A 448 50.28 -59.33 54.93
CA LYS A 448 51.12 -60.35 55.61
C LYS A 448 52.66 -60.14 55.65
N THR A 449 53.17 -59.91 56.87
CA THR A 449 54.28 -60.64 57.58
C THR A 449 55.30 -59.74 58.29
N ILE A 450 55.11 -59.64 59.62
CA ILE A 450 56.07 -59.74 60.75
C ILE A 450 57.59 -59.76 60.42
N LEU A 451 58.37 -58.83 61.00
CA LEU A 451 59.52 -59.16 61.88
C LEU A 451 60.11 -57.93 62.61
N ASN A 452 60.43 -58.18 63.89
CA ASN A 452 60.90 -57.29 64.96
C ASN A 452 62.44 -57.30 65.05
N ILE A 453 63.07 -56.20 65.53
CA ILE A 453 64.32 -56.05 66.35
C ILE A 453 64.63 -54.51 66.39
N SER A 454 64.35 -53.76 67.47
CA SER A 454 65.15 -53.43 68.68
C SER A 454 66.51 -52.77 68.37
N VAL A 455 66.99 -51.63 68.89
CA VAL A 455 66.87 -50.83 70.15
C VAL A 455 67.30 -49.38 69.75
N GLU A 456 66.81 -48.23 70.26
CA GLU A 456 67.18 -47.63 71.55
C GLU A 456 66.53 -46.22 71.75
N SER A 457 66.06 -45.95 72.98
CA SER A 457 65.89 -44.65 73.66
C SER A 457 64.76 -43.66 73.30
N LYS A 458 63.68 -43.78 74.09
CA LYS A 458 63.00 -42.74 74.90
C LYS A 458 62.64 -41.39 74.24
N MET A 459 61.35 -41.22 73.90
CA MET A 459 60.47 -40.18 74.48
C MET A 459 59.00 -40.64 74.42
N ILE A 460 58.38 -40.72 75.59
CA ILE A 460 56.95 -40.87 75.91
C ILE A 460 56.35 -39.44 75.82
N GLN A 461 55.15 -39.10 75.33
CA GLN A 461 53.76 -39.60 75.46
C GLN A 461 52.94 -38.80 74.40
N SER A 462 52.10 -39.36 73.52
CA SER A 462 50.80 -40.03 73.68
C SER A 462 49.60 -39.10 74.02
N CYS A 463 48.69 -39.04 73.05
CA CYS A 463 47.22 -39.05 73.11
C CYS A 463 46.42 -37.91 73.78
N CYS A 464 45.53 -37.28 73.00
CA CYS A 464 44.11 -37.68 72.95
C CYS A 464 43.67 -37.75 71.48
#